data_AF-A0A233V329-F1
#
_entry.id   AF-A0A233V329-F1
#
_cell.length_a   1.000
_cell.length_b   1.000
_cell.length_c   1.000
_cell.angle_alpha   90.00
_cell.angle_beta   90.00
_cell.angle_gamma   90.00
#
_symmetry.space_group_name_H-M   'P 1'
#
loop_
_entity.id
_entity.type
_entity.pdbx_description
1 polymer ?
#
loop_
_entity_poly.entity_id
_entity_poly.type
_entity_poly.pdbx_seq_one_letter_code
_entity_poly.pdbx_strand_id
1 'polypeptide(L)'
;MDNRIEIFSGKFNNIKISLMGIFMTIMSAVIILIGFCSGSILYKIFTLIFGAFGVLFFGAATLLCIKNIFVRKPILIIDNEGFYDNSSIASLKNSLISWDSVSKIKNMPMMGQGMVSIFMKDQEAYLDKLPIFKRLITKMNLALGYGEITINMNQIQNMNGEELTQTMNEYRKNNRKYKS
;
A
#
# COMPACT_ATOMS: atom_id res chain seq x y z
N MET A 1 8.47 -9.15 -28.54
CA MET A 1 7.32 -8.34 -28.11
C MET A 1 7.49 -8.07 -26.63
N ASP A 2 7.73 -6.81 -26.28
CA ASP A 2 7.91 -6.37 -24.91
C ASP A 2 6.56 -6.44 -24.18
N ASN A 3 6.23 -7.63 -23.67
CA ASN A 3 5.05 -7.86 -22.86
C ASN A 3 5.31 -7.30 -21.45
N ARG A 4 5.16 -5.98 -21.31
CA ARG A 4 5.19 -5.29 -20.02
C ARG A 4 3.77 -5.04 -19.56
N ILE A 5 3.40 -5.55 -18.39
CA ILE A 5 2.07 -5.36 -17.79
C ILE A 5 2.19 -4.32 -16.67
N GLU A 6 1.36 -3.28 -16.75
CA GLU A 6 1.20 -2.30 -15.68
C GLU A 6 -0.14 -2.48 -14.97
N ILE A 7 -0.10 -2.70 -13.66
CA ILE A 7 -1.29 -2.83 -12.82
C ILE A 7 -1.44 -1.59 -11.97
N PHE A 8 -2.63 -1.01 -12.00
CA PHE A 8 -2.97 0.22 -11.29
C PHE A 8 -3.87 -0.06 -10.10
N SER A 9 -3.74 0.77 -9.07
CA SER A 9 -4.66 0.73 -7.95
C SER A 9 -6.05 1.25 -8.32
N GLY A 10 -7.08 0.62 -7.77
CA GLY A 10 -8.43 1.18 -7.76
C GLY A 10 -8.52 2.51 -7.03
N LYS A 11 -9.37 3.43 -7.51
CA LYS A 11 -9.58 4.74 -6.87
C LYS A 11 -10.57 4.71 -5.71
N PHE A 12 -11.39 3.66 -5.63
CA PHE A 12 -12.54 3.59 -4.73
C PHE A 12 -12.16 3.74 -3.25
N ASN A 13 -11.08 3.07 -2.82
CA ASN A 13 -10.62 3.14 -1.43
C ASN A 13 -10.15 4.56 -1.06
N ASN A 14 -9.39 5.22 -1.94
CA ASN A 14 -8.94 6.59 -1.70
C ASN A 14 -10.10 7.59 -1.70
N ILE A 15 -11.13 7.40 -2.54
CA ILE A 15 -12.35 8.22 -2.55
C ILE A 15 -13.09 8.06 -1.22
N LYS A 16 -13.34 6.82 -0.78
CA LYS A 16 -14.03 6.53 0.49
C LYS A 16 -13.30 7.15 1.69
N ILE A 17 -11.97 6.99 1.75
CA ILE A 17 -11.14 7.56 2.82
C ILE A 17 -11.18 9.09 2.77
N SER A 18 -11.13 9.68 1.58
CA SER A 18 -11.20 11.14 1.42
C SER A 18 -12.55 11.70 1.91
N LEU A 19 -13.67 11.04 1.59
CA LEU A 19 -15.00 11.45 2.07
C LEU A 19 -15.09 11.40 3.60
N MET A 20 -14.59 10.33 4.21
CA MET A 20 -14.54 10.20 5.68
C MET A 20 -13.63 11.28 6.30
N GLY A 21 -12.49 11.57 5.69
CA GLY A 21 -11.57 12.61 6.13
C GLY A 21 -12.17 14.02 6.06
N ILE A 22 -12.88 14.36 4.97
CA ILE A 22 -13.62 15.62 4.84
C ILE A 22 -14.65 15.74 5.97
N PHE A 23 -15.45 14.69 6.19
CA PHE A 23 -16.43 14.67 7.27
C PHE A 23 -15.80 14.90 8.65
N MET A 24 -14.70 14.19 8.98
CA MET A 24 -13.98 14.36 10.24
C MET A 24 -13.37 15.76 10.40
N THR A 25 -12.90 16.36 9.31
CA THR A 25 -12.38 17.74 9.30
C THR A 25 -13.49 18.74 9.60
N ILE A 26 -14.68 18.58 8.98
CA ILE A 26 -15.84 19.44 9.23
C ILE A 26 -16.30 19.29 10.69
N MET A 27 -16.40 18.07 11.21
CA MET A 27 -16.76 17.84 12.62
C MET A 27 -15.77 18.50 13.57
N SER A 28 -14.47 18.42 13.27
CA SER A 28 -13.42 19.08 14.07
C SER A 28 -13.58 20.60 14.06
N ALA A 29 -13.90 21.20 12.91
CA ALA A 29 -14.17 22.63 12.81
C ALA A 29 -15.45 23.04 13.57
N VAL A 30 -16.50 22.21 13.53
CA VAL A 30 -17.74 22.43 14.29
C VAL A 30 -17.49 22.41 15.80
N ILE A 31 -16.65 21.50 16.29
CA ILE A 31 -16.26 21.46 17.72
C ILE A 31 -15.61 22.79 18.15
N ILE A 32 -14.74 23.37 17.31
CA ILE A 32 -14.13 24.68 17.57
C ILE A 32 -15.22 25.77 17.62
N LEU A 33 -16.15 25.78 16.66
CA LEU A 33 -17.24 26.78 16.62
C LEU A 33 -18.15 26.71 17.85
N ILE A 34 -18.56 25.51 18.28
CA ILE A 34 -19.35 25.30 19.49
C ILE A 34 -18.58 25.80 20.72
N GLY A 35 -17.27 25.55 20.77
CA GLY A 35 -16.35 26.12 21.75
C GLY A 35 -16.46 27.63 21.85
N PHE A 36 -16.31 28.33 20.72
CA PHE A 36 -16.38 29.80 20.66
C PHE A 36 -17.74 30.38 21.10
N CYS A 37 -18.84 29.70 20.78
CA CYS A 37 -20.19 30.09 21.21
C CYS A 37 -20.45 29.86 22.71
N SER A 38 -19.61 29.07 23.40
CA SER A 38 -19.74 28.86 24.84
C SER A 38 -19.35 30.10 25.64
N GLY A 39 -19.96 30.29 26.82
CA GLY A 39 -19.53 31.33 27.77
C GLY A 39 -18.26 30.95 28.55
N SER A 40 -17.89 29.67 28.58
CA SER A 40 -16.79 29.16 29.42
C SER A 40 -15.43 29.24 28.72
N ILE A 41 -14.46 29.92 29.35
CA ILE A 41 -13.09 30.06 28.83
C ILE A 41 -12.35 28.72 28.79
N LEU A 42 -12.56 27.85 29.79
CA LEU A 42 -11.93 26.52 29.84
C LEU A 42 -12.43 25.64 28.70
N TYR A 43 -13.73 25.69 28.41
CA TYR A 43 -14.32 24.93 27.31
C TYR A 43 -13.82 25.41 25.94
N LYS A 44 -13.64 26.73 25.76
CA LYS A 44 -13.02 27.32 24.56
C LYS A 44 -11.61 26.79 24.32
N ILE A 45 -10.75 26.83 25.34
CA ILE A 45 -9.37 26.36 25.22
C ILE A 45 -9.34 24.86 24.90
N PHE A 46 -10.15 24.07 25.59
CA PHE A 46 -10.24 22.63 25.37
C PHE A 46 -10.66 22.28 23.93
N THR A 47 -11.77 22.85 23.47
CA THR A 47 -12.28 22.61 22.11
C THR A 47 -11.34 23.14 21.02
N LEU A 48 -10.64 24.24 21.26
CA LEU A 48 -9.62 24.76 20.36
C LEU A 48 -8.46 23.77 20.18
N ILE A 49 -7.92 23.21 21.26
CA ILE A 49 -6.79 22.26 21.19
C ILE A 49 -7.17 21.01 20.40
N PHE A 50 -8.25 20.34 20.79
CA PHE A 50 -8.66 19.08 20.15
C PHE A 50 -9.22 19.29 18.75
N GLY A 51 -9.97 20.37 18.55
CA GLY A 51 -10.49 20.73 17.23
C GLY A 51 -9.37 21.11 16.27
N ALA A 52 -8.38 21.91 16.70
CA ALA A 52 -7.24 22.27 15.86
C ALA A 52 -6.40 21.05 15.52
N PHE A 53 -6.16 20.15 16.48
CA PHE A 53 -5.52 18.87 16.21
C PHE A 53 -6.28 18.06 15.16
N GLY A 54 -7.61 17.95 15.30
CA GLY A 54 -8.46 17.26 14.34
C GLY A 54 -8.40 17.87 12.94
N VAL A 55 -8.53 19.19 12.81
CA VAL A 55 -8.46 19.89 11.52
C VAL A 55 -7.10 19.71 10.86
N LEU A 56 -6.00 19.85 11.61
CA LEU A 56 -4.66 19.70 11.07
C LEU A 56 -4.39 18.25 10.64
N PHE A 57 -4.74 17.28 11.48
CA PHE A 57 -4.49 15.87 11.21
C PHE A 57 -5.38 15.35 10.06
N PHE A 58 -6.70 15.48 10.19
CA PHE A 58 -7.64 14.98 9.18
C PHE A 58 -7.60 15.80 7.90
N GLY A 59 -7.42 17.11 7.98
CA GLY A 59 -7.28 17.97 6.81
C GLY A 59 -6.05 17.61 5.99
N ALA A 60 -4.88 17.49 6.63
CA ALA A 60 -3.65 17.10 5.94
C ALA A 60 -3.76 15.68 5.33
N ALA A 61 -4.27 14.71 6.10
CA ALA A 61 -4.48 13.35 5.61
C ALA A 61 -5.44 13.31 4.39
N THR A 62 -6.53 14.07 4.44
CA THR A 62 -7.51 14.18 3.36
C THR A 62 -6.86 14.72 2.09
N LEU A 63 -6.07 15.80 2.18
CA LEU A 63 -5.38 16.38 1.02
C LEU A 63 -4.42 15.38 0.36
N LEU A 64 -3.70 14.59 1.17
CA LEU A 64 -2.82 13.53 0.65
C LEU A 64 -3.61 12.43 -0.07
N CYS A 65 -4.75 11.99 0.48
CA CYS A 65 -5.61 11.01 -0.16
C CYS A 65 -6.21 11.53 -1.47
N ILE A 66 -6.67 12.80 -1.50
CA ILE A 66 -7.19 13.44 -2.71
C ILE A 66 -6.11 13.49 -3.80
N LYS A 67 -4.88 13.88 -3.46
CA LYS A 67 -3.74 13.86 -4.39
C LYS A 67 -3.55 12.47 -5.03
N ASN A 68 -3.69 11.40 -4.25
CA ASN A 68 -3.55 10.03 -4.73
C ASN A 68 -4.70 9.55 -5.64
N ILE A 69 -5.84 10.26 -5.68
CA ILE A 69 -6.94 9.98 -6.63
C ILE A 69 -6.60 10.49 -8.03
N PHE A 70 -5.92 11.64 -8.11
CA PHE A 70 -5.52 12.27 -9.37
C PHE A 70 -4.21 11.72 -9.92
N VAL A 71 -3.22 11.45 -9.05
CA VAL A 71 -1.93 10.89 -9.45
C VAL A 71 -2.04 9.38 -9.63
N ARG A 72 -2.16 8.92 -10.88
CA ARG A 72 -2.22 7.50 -11.22
C ARG A 72 -0.81 6.96 -11.46
N LYS A 73 -0.31 6.13 -10.54
CA LYS A 73 0.96 5.41 -10.69
C LYS A 73 0.70 3.90 -10.66
N PRO A 74 1.42 3.10 -11.45
CA PRO A 74 1.31 1.65 -11.38
C PRO A 74 1.80 1.15 -10.01
N ILE A 75 1.02 0.28 -9.39
CA ILE A 75 1.36 -0.35 -8.10
C ILE A 75 2.18 -1.62 -8.29
N LEU A 76 2.05 -2.25 -9.46
CA LEU A 76 2.86 -3.39 -9.85
C LEU A 76 3.16 -3.28 -11.34
N ILE A 77 4.42 -3.44 -11.69
CA ILE A 77 4.89 -3.50 -13.08
C ILE A 77 5.54 -4.87 -13.25
N ILE A 78 5.12 -5.65 -14.24
CA ILE A 78 5.63 -7.00 -14.51
C ILE A 78 6.23 -6.99 -15.91
N ASP A 79 7.44 -7.49 -16.05
CA ASP A 79 8.12 -7.64 -17.33
C ASP A 79 8.91 -8.96 -17.40
N ASN A 80 9.64 -9.15 -18.51
CA ASN A 80 10.39 -10.38 -18.75
C ASN A 80 11.58 -10.55 -17.81
N GLU A 81 12.16 -9.49 -17.26
CA GLU A 81 13.33 -9.54 -16.38
C GLU A 81 12.95 -9.72 -14.91
N GLY A 82 11.80 -9.17 -14.52
CA GLY A 82 11.31 -9.18 -13.15
C GLY A 82 10.00 -8.42 -12.96
N PHE A 83 9.87 -7.81 -11.78
CA PHE A 83 8.75 -6.93 -11.46
C PHE A 83 9.19 -5.78 -10.55
N TYR A 84 8.39 -4.71 -10.52
CA TYR A 84 8.53 -3.59 -9.61
C TYR A 84 7.30 -3.53 -8.71
N ASP A 85 7.49 -3.65 -7.39
CA ASP A 85 6.41 -3.51 -6.40
C ASP A 85 6.40 -2.10 -5.79
N ASN A 86 5.26 -1.42 -5.93
CA ASN A 86 4.96 -0.14 -5.32
C ASN A 86 3.66 -0.18 -4.49
N SER A 87 3.11 -1.38 -4.25
CA SER A 87 1.81 -1.59 -3.60
C SER A 87 1.86 -1.39 -2.08
N SER A 88 3.00 -1.70 -1.46
CA SER A 88 3.21 -1.69 0.00
C SER A 88 4.24 -0.66 0.45
N ILE A 89 4.11 -0.19 1.71
CA ILE A 89 5.13 0.65 2.37
C ILE A 89 6.43 -0.13 2.58
N ALA A 90 6.34 -1.44 2.77
CA ALA A 90 7.49 -2.33 2.96
C ALA A 90 8.27 -2.60 1.66
N SER A 91 7.72 -2.25 0.49
CA SER A 91 8.33 -2.49 -0.81
C SER A 91 9.61 -1.67 -1.04
N LEU A 92 10.54 -2.25 -1.82
CA LEU A 92 11.65 -1.52 -2.44
C LEU A 92 11.12 -0.76 -3.67
N LYS A 93 10.47 0.38 -3.39
CA LYS A 93 9.89 1.24 -4.43
C LYS A 93 10.89 1.52 -5.55
N ASN A 94 10.41 1.40 -6.79
CA ASN A 94 11.18 1.61 -8.02
C ASN A 94 12.44 0.71 -8.18
N SER A 95 12.55 -0.38 -7.42
CA SER A 95 13.61 -1.38 -7.62
C SER A 95 13.08 -2.56 -8.43
N LEU A 96 13.84 -2.98 -9.45
CA LEU A 96 13.57 -4.21 -10.16
C LEU A 96 13.85 -5.40 -9.23
N ILE A 97 12.90 -6.31 -9.13
CA ILE A 97 13.04 -7.59 -8.46
C ILE A 97 13.10 -8.67 -9.54
N SER A 98 14.29 -9.19 -9.80
CA SER A 98 14.49 -10.20 -10.84
C SER A 98 13.76 -11.50 -10.51
N TRP A 99 13.17 -12.14 -11.51
CA TRP A 99 12.54 -13.46 -11.40
C TRP A 99 13.47 -14.54 -10.83
N ASP A 100 14.79 -14.38 -11.02
CA ASP A 100 15.79 -15.33 -10.51
C ASP A 100 15.97 -15.25 -9.00
N SER A 101 15.65 -14.10 -8.39
CA SER A 101 15.67 -13.91 -6.94
C SER A 101 14.41 -14.43 -6.25
N VAL A 102 13.35 -14.74 -7.02
CA VAL A 102 12.08 -15.25 -6.49
C VAL A 102 12.15 -16.77 -6.30
N SER A 103 11.73 -17.24 -5.13
CA SER A 103 11.61 -18.66 -4.76
C SER A 103 10.22 -19.23 -5.07
N LYS A 104 9.15 -18.57 -4.61
CA LYS A 104 7.77 -18.99 -4.86
C LYS A 104 6.80 -17.80 -4.72
N ILE A 105 5.65 -17.91 -5.37
CA ILE A 105 4.57 -16.92 -5.33
C ILE A 105 3.31 -17.68 -4.90
N LYS A 106 2.60 -17.17 -3.90
CA LYS A 106 1.38 -17.80 -3.37
C LYS A 106 0.28 -16.77 -3.15
N ASN A 107 -0.93 -17.11 -3.57
CA ASN A 107 -2.14 -16.44 -3.09
C ASN A 107 -2.43 -16.94 -1.67
N MET A 108 -2.47 -16.05 -0.69
CA MET A 108 -2.68 -16.36 0.73
C MET A 108 -3.57 -15.28 1.36
N PRO A 109 -4.60 -15.63 2.14
CA PRO A 109 -5.41 -14.64 2.83
C PRO A 109 -4.65 -14.06 4.04
N MET A 110 -4.76 -12.75 4.26
CA MET A 110 -4.29 -12.05 5.46
C MET A 110 -5.43 -11.28 6.10
N MET A 111 -5.82 -11.66 7.31
CA MET A 111 -6.93 -11.04 8.06
C MET A 111 -8.22 -10.91 7.23
N GLY A 112 -8.55 -11.97 6.47
CA GLY A 112 -9.74 -12.01 5.59
C GLY A 112 -9.59 -11.23 4.28
N GLN A 113 -8.44 -10.60 4.02
CA GLN A 113 -8.14 -9.93 2.76
C GLN A 113 -7.28 -10.82 1.87
N GLY A 114 -7.54 -10.85 0.56
CA GLY A 114 -6.69 -11.58 -0.38
C GLY A 114 -5.31 -10.93 -0.50
N MET A 115 -4.24 -11.72 -0.40
CA MET A 115 -2.87 -11.26 -0.62
C MET A 115 -2.14 -12.16 -1.60
N VAL A 116 -1.26 -11.58 -2.41
CA VAL A 116 -0.26 -12.34 -3.15
C VAL A 116 1.09 -12.14 -2.48
N SER A 117 1.63 -13.24 -1.97
CA SER A 117 2.85 -13.31 -1.19
C SER A 117 3.98 -13.87 -2.04
N ILE A 118 5.05 -13.09 -2.18
CA ILE A 118 6.26 -13.48 -2.93
C ILE A 118 7.36 -13.77 -1.93
N PHE A 119 7.93 -14.96 -2.05
CA PHE A 119 9.03 -15.44 -1.23
C PHE A 119 10.32 -15.37 -2.03
N MET A 120 11.35 -14.77 -1.45
CA MET A 120 12.68 -14.64 -2.04
C MET A 120 13.48 -15.93 -1.83
N LYS A 121 14.47 -16.19 -2.68
CA LYS A 121 15.41 -17.30 -2.49
C LYS A 121 16.35 -17.04 -1.32
N ASP A 122 16.78 -15.79 -1.20
CA ASP A 122 17.63 -15.31 -0.13
C ASP A 122 16.89 -14.19 0.61
N GLN A 123 16.35 -14.56 1.76
CA GLN A 123 15.58 -13.66 2.63
C GLN A 123 16.50 -12.56 3.21
N GLU A 124 17.69 -12.92 3.66
CA GLU A 124 18.60 -11.98 4.34
C GLU A 124 19.13 -10.94 3.35
N ALA A 125 19.55 -11.37 2.15
CA ALA A 125 19.99 -10.45 1.10
C ALA A 125 18.90 -9.48 0.65
N TYR A 126 17.62 -9.88 0.71
CA TYR A 126 16.50 -8.96 0.45
C TYR A 126 16.29 -7.98 1.61
N LEU A 127 16.26 -8.48 2.85
CA LEU A 127 16.12 -7.64 4.05
C LEU A 127 17.26 -6.63 4.18
N ASP A 128 18.47 -6.97 3.74
CA ASP A 128 19.63 -6.09 3.80
C ASP A 128 19.54 -4.88 2.90
N LYS A 129 18.80 -4.99 1.79
CA LYS A 129 18.49 -3.85 0.90
C LYS A 129 17.45 -2.90 1.49
N LEU A 130 16.69 -3.33 2.51
CA LEU A 130 15.64 -2.52 3.11
C LEU A 130 16.19 -1.56 4.18
N PRO A 131 15.70 -0.30 4.21
CA PRO A 131 15.82 0.58 5.36
C PRO A 131 15.27 -0.08 6.63
N ILE A 132 15.81 0.29 7.79
CA ILE A 132 15.52 -0.33 9.10
C ILE A 132 14.02 -0.46 9.37
N PHE A 133 13.25 0.61 9.15
CA PHE A 133 11.80 0.58 9.41
C PHE A 133 11.05 -0.39 8.48
N LYS A 134 11.45 -0.50 7.21
CA LYS A 134 10.83 -1.46 6.26
C LYS A 134 11.22 -2.88 6.61
N ARG A 135 12.48 -3.09 6.99
CA ARG A 135 12.98 -4.39 7.46
C ARG A 135 12.17 -4.90 8.65
N LEU A 136 11.81 -4.03 9.60
CA LEU A 136 10.97 -4.39 10.74
C LEU A 136 9.58 -4.86 10.29
N ILE A 137 8.92 -4.11 9.39
CA ILE A 137 7.61 -4.47 8.84
C ILE A 137 7.68 -5.81 8.09
N THR A 138 8.70 -6.00 7.26
CA THR A 138 8.90 -7.25 6.52
C THR A 138 9.14 -8.43 7.47
N LYS A 139 9.91 -8.25 8.56
CA LYS A 139 10.09 -9.28 9.60
C LYS A 139 8.78 -9.67 10.28
N MET A 140 7.87 -8.72 10.50
CA MET A 140 6.54 -9.02 11.02
C MET A 140 5.71 -9.88 10.04
N ASN A 141 5.75 -9.55 8.74
CA ASN A 141 5.09 -10.37 7.72
C ASN A 141 5.63 -11.80 7.69
N LEU A 142 6.97 -11.95 7.77
CA LEU A 142 7.64 -13.24 7.83
C LEU A 142 7.23 -14.05 9.07
N ALA A 143 7.15 -13.40 10.24
CA ALA A 143 6.70 -14.03 11.48
C ALA A 143 5.25 -14.54 11.40
N LEU A 144 4.42 -13.94 10.55
CA LEU A 144 3.05 -14.36 10.27
C LEU A 144 2.95 -15.39 9.13
N GLY A 145 4.08 -15.88 8.59
CA GLY A 145 4.12 -16.89 7.53
C GLY A 145 3.97 -16.37 6.11
N TYR A 146 3.99 -15.05 5.91
CA TYR A 146 4.04 -14.44 4.57
C TYR A 146 5.48 -14.32 4.08
N GLY A 147 5.63 -13.98 2.81
CA GLY A 147 6.91 -13.71 2.17
C GLY A 147 7.38 -12.28 2.42
N GLU A 148 8.56 -11.97 1.89
CA GLU A 148 9.22 -10.69 2.06
C GLU A 148 8.49 -9.55 1.34
N ILE A 149 7.72 -9.91 0.31
CA ILE A 149 6.88 -8.99 -0.46
C ILE A 149 5.45 -9.50 -0.42
N THR A 150 4.52 -8.63 -0.03
CA THR A 150 3.11 -8.96 0.07
C THR A 150 2.28 -7.88 -0.62
N ILE A 151 1.54 -8.28 -1.65
CA ILE A 151 0.68 -7.41 -2.45
C ILE A 151 -0.76 -7.58 -1.97
N ASN A 152 -1.41 -6.48 -1.58
CA ASN A 152 -2.80 -6.51 -1.14
C ASN A 152 -3.75 -6.45 -2.34
N MET A 153 -4.57 -7.50 -2.50
CA MET A 153 -5.46 -7.62 -3.66
C MET A 153 -6.61 -6.60 -3.64
N ASN A 154 -6.95 -6.00 -2.50
CA ASN A 154 -7.96 -4.94 -2.43
C ASN A 154 -7.54 -3.67 -3.18
N GLN A 155 -6.25 -3.53 -3.49
CA GLN A 155 -5.74 -2.42 -4.30
C GLN A 155 -5.91 -2.71 -5.80
N ILE A 156 -6.00 -3.97 -6.23
CA ILE A 156 -6.05 -4.39 -7.62
C ILE A 156 -7.51 -4.70 -8.00
N GLN A 157 -8.06 -4.00 -9.00
CA GLN A 157 -9.47 -4.16 -9.39
C GLN A 157 -9.70 -5.09 -10.58
N ASN A 158 -8.70 -5.25 -11.44
CA ASN A 158 -8.88 -5.89 -12.75
C ASN A 158 -8.48 -7.36 -12.78
N MET A 159 -8.02 -7.92 -11.66
CA MET A 159 -7.66 -9.34 -11.54
C MET A 159 -7.73 -9.79 -10.09
N ASN A 160 -7.95 -11.09 -9.87
CA ASN A 160 -7.94 -11.69 -8.53
C ASN A 160 -6.55 -12.22 -8.13
N GLY A 161 -6.41 -12.68 -6.88
CA GLY A 161 -5.12 -13.12 -6.35
C GLY A 161 -4.57 -14.39 -7.02
N GLU A 162 -5.46 -15.27 -7.50
CA GLU A 162 -5.06 -16.49 -8.22
C GLU A 162 -4.55 -16.14 -9.62
N GLU A 163 -5.28 -15.29 -10.35
CA GLU A 163 -4.91 -14.79 -11.66
C GLU A 163 -3.58 -14.03 -11.62
N LEU A 164 -3.34 -13.21 -10.58
CA LEU A 164 -2.07 -12.53 -10.41
C LEU A 164 -0.93 -13.51 -10.14
N THR A 165 -1.18 -14.50 -9.28
CA THR A 165 -0.21 -15.55 -8.99
C THR A 165 0.13 -16.35 -10.24
N GLN A 166 -0.85 -16.71 -11.06
CA GLN A 166 -0.66 -17.42 -12.33
C GLN A 166 0.14 -16.58 -13.31
N THR A 167 -0.27 -15.33 -13.54
CA THR A 167 0.41 -14.38 -14.42
C THR A 167 1.89 -14.24 -14.04
N MET A 168 2.20 -13.95 -12.77
CA MET A 168 3.59 -13.80 -12.33
C MET A 168 4.40 -15.10 -12.48
N ASN A 169 3.78 -16.27 -12.28
CA ASN A 169 4.46 -17.55 -12.48
C ASN A 169 4.75 -17.84 -13.96
N GLU A 170 3.89 -17.41 -14.89
CA GLU A 170 4.13 -17.53 -16.33
C GLU A 170 5.33 -16.70 -16.78
N TYR A 171 5.39 -15.43 -16.36
CA TYR A 171 6.55 -14.56 -16.60
C TYR A 171 7.84 -15.17 -16.05
N ARG A 172 7.81 -15.64 -14.81
CA ARG A 172 8.94 -16.31 -14.17
C ARG A 172 9.38 -17.58 -14.92
N LYS A 173 8.45 -18.37 -15.46
CA LYS A 173 8.75 -19.59 -16.23
C LYS A 173 9.35 -19.25 -17.60
N ASN A 174 8.80 -18.25 -18.28
CA ASN A 174 9.28 -17.82 -19.59
C ASN A 174 10.69 -17.21 -19.51
N ASN A 175 10.99 -16.42 -18.48
CA ASN A 175 12.34 -15.91 -18.22
C ASN A 175 13.40 -17.04 -18.15
N ARG A 176 13.06 -18.18 -17.55
CA ARG A 176 13.97 -19.35 -17.51
C ARG A 176 14.19 -19.99 -18.88
N LYS A 177 13.17 -20.00 -19.74
CA LYS A 177 13.27 -20.56 -21.09
C LYS A 177 14.16 -19.71 -22.00
N TYR A 178 14.11 -18.38 -21.87
CA TYR A 178 14.97 -17.49 -22.66
C TYR A 178 16.44 -17.53 -22.25
N LYS A 179 16.76 -18.05 -21.05
CA LYS A 179 18.13 -18.20 -20.54
C LYS A 179 18.73 -19.60 -20.75
N SER A 180 17.93 -20.56 -21.24
CA SER A 180 18.36 -21.92 -21.57
C SER A 180 18.64 -22.05 -23.06
#